data_AF-A0A0G4F409-F1
#
_entry.id   AF-A0A0G4F409-F1
#
_cell.length_a   1.000
_cell.length_b   1.000
_cell.length_c   1.000
_cell.angle_alpha   90.00
_cell.angle_beta   90.00
_cell.angle_gamma   90.00
#
_symmetry.space_group_name_H-M   'P 1'
#
loop_
_entity.id
_entity.type
_entity.pdbx_description
1 polymer ?
#
loop_
_entity_poly.entity_id
_entity_poly.type
_entity_poly.pdbx_seq_one_letter_code
_entity_poly.pdbx_strand_id
1 'polypeptide(L)'
;MNLSLDKFRDAMTIRYQGRVRGEKSRYEGCGGRWSLQYTLNCPGGGLPTLRHDEVNHTWASLAVEAYPMGAVHAKEPIIREEGEVQGCPALKGDFQVRGA
;
A
#
# COMPACT_ATOMS: atom_id res chain seq x y z
N MET A 1 -3.87 -7.47 10.97
CA MET A 1 -3.19 -7.65 12.28
C MET A 1 -3.23 -6.30 13.00
N ASN A 2 -3.49 -6.22 14.31
CA ASN A 2 -3.39 -4.92 15.00
C ASN A 2 -1.92 -4.57 15.24
N LEU A 3 -1.38 -3.63 14.46
CA LEU A 3 -0.07 -3.01 14.73
C LEU A 3 -0.18 -2.03 15.89
N SER A 4 0.89 -1.88 16.67
CA SER A 4 0.98 -0.75 17.61
C SER A 4 1.01 0.59 16.86
N LEU A 5 0.67 1.68 17.55
CA LEU A 5 0.70 3.04 16.99
C LEU A 5 2.06 3.37 16.33
N ASP A 6 3.16 2.99 16.96
CA ASP A 6 4.51 3.24 16.43
C ASP A 6 4.78 2.42 15.16
N LYS A 7 4.39 1.14 15.14
CA LYS A 7 4.51 0.28 13.95
C LYS A 7 3.70 0.81 12.78
N PHE A 8 2.48 1.31 13.06
CA PHE A 8 1.63 1.95 12.06
C PHE A 8 2.30 3.19 11.46
N ARG A 9 2.74 4.11 12.33
CA ARG A 9 3.38 5.35 11.95
C ARG A 9 4.66 5.11 11.16
N ASP A 10 5.50 4.18 11.59
CA ASP A 10 6.77 3.88 10.95
C ASP A 10 6.58 3.23 9.58
N ALA A 11 5.60 2.33 9.44
CA ALA A 11 5.27 1.73 8.14
C ALA A 11 4.82 2.79 7.12
N MET A 12 3.97 3.74 7.54
CA MET A 12 3.57 4.87 6.70
C MET A 12 4.76 5.78 6.37
N THR A 13 5.58 6.10 7.38
CA THR A 13 6.77 6.96 7.21
C THR A 13 7.75 6.34 6.20
N ILE A 14 8.03 5.04 6.32
CA ILE A 14 8.91 4.28 5.41
C ILE A 14 8.39 4.34 3.97
N ARG A 15 7.08 4.13 3.76
CA ARG A 15 6.48 4.09 2.42
C ARG A 15 6.66 5.42 1.68
N TYR A 16 6.45 6.54 2.37
CA TYR A 16 6.65 7.87 1.80
C TYR A 16 8.09 8.36 1.91
N GLN A 17 9.05 7.43 2.03
CA GLN A 17 10.50 7.71 2.10
C GLN A 17 10.89 8.69 3.22
N GLY A 18 10.07 8.79 4.25
CA GLY A 18 10.32 9.59 5.43
C GLY A 18 11.33 8.93 6.36
N ARG A 19 11.89 9.73 7.26
CA ARG A 19 12.80 9.25 8.31
C ARG A 19 12.01 8.75 9.51
N VAL A 20 12.14 7.45 9.78
CA VAL A 20 11.59 6.80 10.99
C VAL A 20 12.22 7.41 12.25
N ARG A 21 11.43 7.57 13.32
CA ARG A 21 11.94 8.10 14.59
C ARG A 21 12.67 7.02 15.40
N GLY A 22 13.64 7.46 16.19
CA GLY A 22 14.46 6.59 17.04
C GLY A 22 15.57 5.86 16.28
N GLU A 23 16.47 5.24 17.04
CA GLU A 23 17.56 4.44 16.49
C GLU A 23 17.06 3.01 16.29
N LYS A 24 16.93 2.58 15.03
CA LYS A 24 16.50 1.20 14.69
C LYS A 24 17.67 0.38 14.20
N SER A 25 18.00 -0.70 14.91
CA SER A 25 19.03 -1.67 14.52
C SER A 25 18.48 -2.86 13.74
N ARG A 26 17.21 -3.22 13.99
CA ARG A 26 16.48 -4.31 13.32
C ARG A 26 15.11 -3.84 12.81
N TYR A 27 14.69 -4.44 11.71
CA TYR A 27 13.35 -4.25 11.16
C TYR A 27 12.38 -5.25 11.77
N GLU A 28 11.32 -4.76 12.42
CA GLU A 28 10.34 -5.58 13.13
C GLU A 28 9.43 -6.41 12.21
N GLY A 29 9.44 -6.18 10.90
CA GLY A 29 8.70 -7.01 9.94
C GLY A 29 9.34 -8.39 9.77
N CYS A 30 10.47 -8.45 9.06
CA CYS A 30 11.17 -9.70 8.76
C CYS A 30 12.44 -9.96 9.61
N GLY A 31 12.72 -9.14 10.62
CA GLY A 31 13.80 -9.35 11.59
C GLY A 31 15.21 -9.01 11.10
N GLY A 32 15.40 -8.66 9.83
CA GLY A 32 16.70 -8.29 9.27
C GLY A 32 17.25 -6.95 9.78
N ARG A 33 18.52 -6.67 9.43
CA ARG A 33 19.18 -5.40 9.76
C ARG A 33 18.38 -4.24 9.18
N TRP A 34 18.15 -3.22 9.98
CA TRP A 34 17.37 -2.06 9.53
C TRP A 34 18.14 -1.28 8.46
N SER A 35 17.50 -1.07 7.31
CA SER A 35 17.80 -0.03 6.35
C SER A 35 16.51 0.31 5.61
N LEU A 36 16.32 1.57 5.19
CA LEU A 36 15.13 1.97 4.44
C LEU A 36 14.90 1.05 3.24
N GLN A 37 15.97 0.76 2.49
CA GLN A 37 15.92 -0.10 1.32
C GLN A 37 15.56 -1.54 1.64
N TYR A 38 16.03 -2.11 2.76
CA TYR A 38 15.63 -3.44 3.20
C TYR A 38 14.16 -3.47 3.64
N THR A 39 13.69 -2.44 4.34
CA THR A 39 12.29 -2.38 4.80
C THR A 39 11.29 -2.29 3.65
N LEU A 40 11.64 -1.56 2.59
CA LEU A 40 10.83 -1.42 1.37
C LEU A 40 10.83 -2.69 0.52
N ASN A 41 11.95 -3.42 0.47
CA ASN A 41 12.13 -4.62 -0.34
C ASN A 41 12.03 -5.92 0.48
N CYS A 42 11.45 -5.88 1.68
CA CYS A 42 11.39 -7.06 2.54
C CYS A 42 10.59 -8.17 1.83
N PRO A 43 11.19 -9.36 1.60
CA PRO A 43 10.58 -10.44 0.80
C PRO A 43 9.25 -10.95 1.36
N GLY A 44 9.04 -10.83 2.68
CA GLY A 44 7.79 -11.18 3.34
C GLY A 44 6.65 -10.18 3.14
N GLY A 45 6.79 -9.23 2.20
CA GLY A 45 5.79 -8.19 1.95
C GLY A 45 5.65 -7.24 3.14
N GLY A 46 6.78 -6.77 3.68
CA GLY A 46 6.90 -6.15 5.01
C GLY A 46 5.85 -5.10 5.40
N LEU A 47 5.91 -4.63 6.66
CA LEU A 47 4.93 -3.72 7.27
C LEU A 47 4.39 -2.58 6.37
N PRO A 48 5.18 -1.90 5.50
CA PRO A 48 4.67 -0.92 4.53
C PRO A 48 3.64 -1.46 3.54
N THR A 49 3.82 -2.68 3.02
CA THR A 49 2.88 -3.31 2.06
C THR A 49 1.62 -3.73 2.79
N LEU A 50 1.74 -4.46 3.91
CA LEU A 50 0.58 -4.82 4.74
C LEU A 50 -0.24 -3.60 5.14
N ARG A 51 0.40 -2.48 5.48
CA ARG A 51 -0.33 -1.27 5.85
C ARG A 51 -1.00 -0.58 4.68
N HIS A 52 -0.36 -0.56 3.53
CA HIS A 52 -0.99 -0.08 2.32
C HIS A 52 -2.26 -0.88 2.01
N ASP A 53 -2.18 -2.20 2.07
CA ASP A 53 -3.32 -3.06 1.78
C ASP A 53 -4.45 -2.87 2.80
N GLU A 54 -4.13 -2.73 4.10
CA GLU A 54 -5.13 -2.43 5.12
C GLU A 54 -5.79 -1.04 4.94
N VAL A 55 -5.01 0.00 4.59
CA VAL A 55 -5.53 1.33 4.28
C VAL A 55 -6.41 1.27 3.03
N ASN A 56 -5.95 0.63 1.96
CA ASN A 56 -6.68 0.50 0.71
C ASN A 56 -7.99 -0.26 0.87
N HIS A 57 -8.01 -1.37 1.62
CA HIS A 57 -9.24 -2.08 1.94
C HIS A 57 -10.22 -1.20 2.73
N THR A 58 -9.72 -0.38 3.65
CA THR A 58 -10.58 0.55 4.41
C THR A 58 -11.17 1.60 3.49
N TRP A 59 -10.37 2.21 2.61
CA TRP A 59 -10.86 3.18 1.62
C TRP A 59 -11.86 2.57 0.64
N ALA A 60 -11.59 1.36 0.14
CA ALA A 60 -12.52 0.65 -0.72
C ALA A 60 -13.85 0.34 -0.01
N SER A 61 -13.81 -0.03 1.27
CA SER A 61 -15.03 -0.26 2.07
C SER A 61 -15.84 1.03 2.25
N LEU A 62 -15.17 2.15 2.56
CA LEU A 62 -15.84 3.46 2.64
C LEU A 62 -16.42 3.89 1.30
N ALA A 63 -15.75 3.59 0.19
CA ALA A 63 -16.28 3.84 -1.14
C ALA A 63 -17.55 3.01 -1.42
N VAL A 64 -17.59 1.73 -1.00
CA VAL A 64 -18.80 0.90 -1.15
C VAL A 64 -20.00 1.52 -0.45
N GLU A 65 -19.80 2.13 0.73
CA GLU A 65 -20.86 2.83 1.46
C GLU A 65 -21.27 4.16 0.80
N ALA A 66 -20.34 4.83 0.12
CA ALA A 66 -20.56 6.17 -0.44
C ALA A 66 -21.15 6.17 -1.87
N TYR A 67 -20.92 5.11 -2.64
CA TYR A 67 -21.29 5.04 -4.07
C TYR A 67 -22.43 4.05 -4.33
N PRO A 68 -23.16 4.18 -5.46
CA PRO A 68 -24.21 3.24 -5.84
C PRO A 68 -23.72 1.79 -5.85
N MET A 69 -24.63 0.86 -5.53
CA MET A 69 -24.34 -0.56 -5.56
C MET A 69 -23.75 -0.98 -6.92
N GLY A 70 -22.59 -1.63 -6.89
CA GLY A 70 -21.90 -2.09 -8.10
C GLY A 70 -20.94 -1.08 -8.73
N ALA A 71 -20.88 0.17 -8.25
CA ALA A 71 -19.95 1.19 -8.75
C ALA A 71 -18.50 0.98 -8.30
N VAL A 72 -18.29 0.26 -7.19
CA VAL A 72 -16.95 0.06 -6.60
C VAL A 72 -16.41 -1.32 -6.95
N HIS A 73 -15.20 -1.34 -7.49
CA HIS A 73 -14.44 -2.54 -7.80
C HIS A 73 -13.15 -2.54 -6.98
N ALA A 74 -13.13 -3.29 -5.88
CA ALA A 74 -11.97 -3.42 -4.98
C ALA A 74 -10.84 -4.31 -5.55
N LYS A 75 -10.93 -4.76 -6.79
CA LYS A 75 -9.90 -5.56 -7.45
C LYS A 75 -8.93 -4.62 -8.14
N GLU A 76 -7.66 -4.65 -7.72
CA GLU A 76 -6.56 -3.82 -8.24
C GLU A 76 -6.60 -3.69 -9.78
N PRO A 77 -7.15 -2.59 -10.32
CA PRO A 77 -7.39 -2.46 -11.76
C PRO A 77 -6.07 -2.18 -12.48
N ILE A 78 -5.92 -2.75 -13.68
CA ILE A 78 -4.87 -2.30 -14.59
C ILE A 78 -5.39 -1.05 -15.29
N ILE A 79 -4.75 0.09 -15.02
CA ILE A 79 -5.02 1.37 -15.64
C ILE A 79 -4.12 1.47 -16.87
N ARG A 80 -4.76 1.50 -18.04
CA ARG A 80 -4.10 1.66 -19.33
C ARG A 80 -4.36 3.06 -19.84
N GLU A 81 -3.30 3.77 -20.19
CA GLU A 81 -3.41 5.09 -20.80
C GLU A 81 -3.77 4.97 -22.28
N GLU A 82 -4.47 5.96 -22.83
CA GLU A 82 -4.77 5.98 -24.25
C GLU A 82 -3.48 6.16 -25.05
N GLY A 83 -3.16 5.20 -25.94
CA GLY A 83 -1.86 5.16 -26.64
C GLY A 83 -0.77 4.34 -25.96
N GLU A 84 -1.12 3.50 -24.98
CA GLU A 84 -0.18 2.61 -24.28
C GLU A 84 0.67 1.77 -25.26
N VAL A 85 1.99 1.92 -25.15
CA VAL A 85 2.95 1.24 -26.03
C VAL A 85 3.15 -0.19 -25.55
N GLN A 86 2.98 -1.14 -26.47
CA GLN A 86 3.18 -2.55 -26.20
C GLN A 86 4.61 -2.81 -25.68
N GLY A 87 4.72 -3.36 -24.47
CA GLY A 87 5.99 -3.62 -23.79
C GLY A 87 6.31 -2.69 -22.62
N CYS A 88 5.55 -1.61 -22.42
CA CYS A 88 5.65 -0.78 -21.22
C CYS A 88 4.83 -1.35 -20.05
N PRO A 89 5.30 -1.26 -18.80
CA PRO A 89 4.51 -1.65 -17.63
C PRO A 89 3.27 -0.78 -17.49
N ALA A 90 2.09 -1.39 -17.45
CA ALA A 90 0.84 -0.70 -17.17
C ALA A 90 0.75 -0.29 -15.69
N LEU A 91 0.00 0.78 -15.41
CA LEU A 91 -0.26 1.20 -14.04
C LEU A 91 -1.22 0.22 -13.37
N LYS A 92 -0.97 -0.10 -12.10
CA LYS A 92 -1.86 -0.92 -11.27
C LYS A 92 -2.45 -0.02 -10.19
N GLY A 93 -3.76 0.19 -10.24
CA GLY A 93 -4.49 0.92 -9.21
C GLY A 93 -4.82 0.02 -8.02
N ASP A 94 -5.26 0.64 -6.92
CA ASP A 94 -5.66 -0.05 -5.71
C ASP A 94 -7.11 -0.55 -5.80
N PHE A 95 -8.04 0.34 -6.13
CA PHE A 95 -9.44 0.05 -6.41
C PHE A 95 -9.98 1.06 -7.43
N GLN A 96 -11.11 0.72 -8.06
CA GLN A 96 -11.79 1.58 -9.02
C GLN A 96 -13.18 1.96 -8.52
N VAL A 97 -13.56 3.21 -8.71
CA VAL A 97 -14.95 3.66 -8.63
C VAL A 97 -15.37 4.13 -10.02
N ARG A 98 -16.50 3.62 -10.52
CA ARG A 98 -17.08 4.03 -11.80
C ARG A 98 -18.26 4.96 -11.53
N GLY A 99 -18.27 6.12 -12.19
CA GLY A 99 -19.45 6.97 -12.23
C GLY A 99 -20.59 6.28 -12.97
N ALA A 100 -21.82 6.63 -12.60
CA ALA A 100 -23.03 6.24 -13.34
C ALA A 100 -23.07 6.94 -14.71
#